data_AF-A0A967NWU1-F1
#
_entry.id   AF-A0A967NWU1-F1
#
_cell.length_a   1.000
_cell.length_b   1.000
_cell.length_c   1.000
_cell.angle_alpha   90.00
_cell.angle_beta   90.00
_cell.angle_gamma   90.00
#
_symmetry.space_group_name_H-M   'P 1'
#
loop_
_entity.id
_entity.type
_entity.pdbx_description
1 polymer ?
#
loop_
_entity_poly.entity_id
_entity_poly.type
_entity_poly.pdbx_seq_one_letter_code
_entity_poly.pdbx_strand_id
1 'polypeptide(L)' 'PLLQLSTQTLRAAPLPATNILVVENTQSGYGLPALNDTVAVFGGGANVSWMDAPWLRDKNIGYWG' A
#
# COMPACT_ATOMS: atom_id res chain seq x y z
N PRO A 1 -11.26 6.83 -0.29
CA PRO A 1 -11.71 6.50 1.08
C PRO A 1 -10.50 6.03 1.90
N LEU A 2 -10.47 6.27 3.22
CA LEU A 2 -9.40 5.79 4.09
C LEU A 2 -9.86 4.54 4.84
N LEU A 3 -9.01 3.51 4.87
CA LEU A 3 -9.26 2.24 5.55
C LEU A 3 -8.04 1.91 6.43
N GLN A 4 -8.29 1.46 7.66
CA GLN A 4 -7.25 0.93 8.54
C GLN A 4 -7.37 -0.58 8.60
N LEU A 5 -6.28 -1.27 8.28
CA LEU A 5 -6.17 -2.72 8.30
C LEU A 5 -5.00 -3.11 9.21
N SER A 6 -5.14 -4.25 9.89
CA SER A 6 -3.97 -4.88 10.51
C SER A 6 -3.02 -5.38 9.43
N THR A 7 -1.73 -5.48 9.75
CA THR A 7 -0.72 -6.05 8.86
C THR A 7 -1.08 -7.46 8.41
N GLN A 8 -1.67 -8.26 9.30
CA GLN A 8 -2.10 -9.63 8.98
C GLN A 8 -3.24 -9.65 7.97
N THR A 9 -4.24 -8.77 8.14
CA THR A 9 -5.35 -8.67 7.18
C THR A 9 -4.86 -8.18 5.82
N LEU A 10 -4.00 -7.15 5.79
CA LEU A 10 -3.40 -6.64 4.56
C LEU A 10 -2.57 -7.71 3.83
N ARG A 11 -1.83 -8.52 4.58
CA ARG A 11 -1.04 -9.62 4.03
C ARG A 11 -1.91 -10.72 3.42
N ALA A 12 -3.05 -11.04 4.04
CA ALA A 12 -3.93 -12.14 3.63
C ALA A 12 -4.93 -11.76 2.52
N ALA A 13 -5.29 -10.48 2.41
CA ALA A 13 -6.33 -10.01 1.50
C ALA A 13 -5.73 -9.20 0.34
N PRO A 14 -5.86 -9.66 -0.92
CA PRO A 14 -5.44 -8.89 -2.08
C PRO A 14 -6.20 -7.56 -2.18
N LEU A 15 -5.47 -6.47 -2.41
CA LEU A 15 -6.08 -5.16 -2.62
C LEU A 15 -6.67 -5.04 -4.04
N PRO A 16 -7.84 -4.39 -4.20
CA PRO A 16 -8.52 -4.26 -5.48
C PRO A 16 -7.94 -3.09 -6.31
N ALA A 17 -6.67 -3.19 -6.68
CA ALA A 17 -5.98 -2.28 -7.58
C ALA A 17 -4.84 -2.98 -8.31
N THR A 18 -4.45 -2.50 -9.49
CA THR A 18 -3.24 -2.98 -10.18
C THR A 18 -1.97 -2.38 -9.58
N ASN A 19 -2.03 -1.11 -9.14
CA ASN A 19 -0.89 -0.39 -8.61
C ASN A 19 -0.98 -0.29 -7.08
N ILE A 20 0.11 -0.65 -6.40
CA ILE A 20 0.26 -0.54 -4.95
C ILE A 20 1.38 0.45 -4.69
N LEU A 21 1.06 1.57 -4.05
CA LEU A 21 2.04 2.59 -3.68
C LEU A 21 2.29 2.52 -2.18
N VAL A 22 3.47 2.10 -1.77
CA VAL A 22 3.88 2.08 -0.37
C VAL A 22 4.43 3.45 -0.01
N VAL A 23 3.80 4.12 0.95
CA VAL A 23 4.16 5.46 1.40
C VAL A 23 4.77 5.39 2.80
N GLU A 24 5.99 5.90 2.94
CA GLU A 24 6.73 5.87 4.21
C GLU A 24 6.03 6.70 5.29
N ASN A 25 5.65 7.93 4.95
CA ASN A 25 5.07 8.91 5.86
C ASN A 25 3.57 9.12 5.59
N THR A 26 2.76 9.00 6.64
CA THR A 26 1.31 9.23 6.55
C THR A 26 0.97 10.64 6.09
N GLN A 27 1.73 11.66 6.52
CA GLN A 27 1.48 13.05 6.15
C GLN A 27 1.74 13.34 4.67
N SER A 28 2.83 12.81 4.09
CA SER A 28 3.16 13.08 2.68
C SER A 28 2.15 12.44 1.73
N GLY A 29 1.62 11.27 2.08
CA GLY A 29 0.67 10.61 1.20
C GLY A 29 -0.73 11.28 1.15
N TYR A 30 -1.07 12.19 2.08
CA TYR A 30 -2.29 13.01 1.93
C TYR A 30 -2.19 14.00 0.78
N GLY A 31 -0.97 14.32 0.32
CA GLY A 31 -0.72 15.13 -0.86
C GLY A 31 -0.73 14.36 -2.17
N LEU A 32 -1.03 13.05 -2.14
CA LEU A 32 -1.09 12.24 -3.36
C LEU A 32 -2.14 12.78 -4.33
N PRO A 33 -1.80 12.99 -5.61
CA PRO A 33 -2.81 13.25 -6.62
C PRO A 33 -3.71 12.02 -6.79
N ALA A 34 -4.82 12.19 -7.51
CA ALA A 34 -5.60 11.04 -7.96
C ALA A 34 -4.73 10.19 -8.90
N LEU A 35 -4.48 8.94 -8.51
CA LEU A 35 -3.72 7.97 -9.29
C LEU A 35 -4.67 6.89 -9.82
N ASN A 36 -4.52 6.56 -11.11
CA ASN A 36 -5.36 5.57 -11.75
C ASN A 36 -5.11 4.18 -11.16
N ASP A 37 -6.19 3.49 -10.80
CA ASP A 37 -6.18 2.10 -10.32
C ASP A 37 -5.07 1.81 -9.30
N THR A 38 -4.96 2.72 -8.31
CA THR A 38 -3.90 2.72 -7.32
C THR A 38 -4.46 2.70 -5.90
N VAL A 39 -3.93 1.80 -5.07
CA VAL A 39 -4.11 1.85 -3.62
C VAL A 39 -2.80 2.29 -2.98
N ALA A 40 -2.83 3.40 -2.25
CA ALA A 40 -1.72 3.85 -1.43
C ALA A 40 -1.80 3.21 -0.04
N VAL A 41 -0.73 2.54 0.37
CA VAL A 41 -0.58 1.93 1.69
C VAL A 41 0.41 2.77 2.50
N PHE A 42 -0.10 3.42 3.54
CA PHE A 42 0.66 4.32 4.39
C PHE A 42 1.29 3.56 5.56
N GLY A 43 2.44 4.02 6.05
CA GLY A 43 3.15 3.41 7.18
C GLY A 43 4.20 2.37 6.77
N GLY A 44 4.71 2.47 5.53
CA GLY A 44 5.77 1.61 4.99
C GLY A 44 7.17 1.86 5.58
N GLY A 45 7.37 2.84 6.47
CA GLY A 45 8.69 3.10 7.05
C GLY A 45 9.13 2.10 8.12
N ALA A 46 8.20 1.59 8.93
CA ALA A 46 8.52 0.74 10.09
C ALA A 46 7.85 -0.64 10.06
N ASN A 47 6.91 -0.89 9.15
CA ASN A 47 6.16 -2.14 9.12
C ASN A 47 5.80 -2.59 7.70
N VAL A 48 6.82 -3.08 6.99
CA VAL A 48 6.71 -3.63 5.63
C VAL A 48 6.65 -5.16 5.58
N SER A 49 6.46 -5.81 6.74
CA SER A 49 6.40 -7.27 6.82
C SER A 49 5.31 -7.89 5.93
N TRP A 50 4.24 -7.16 5.63
CA TRP A 50 3.18 -7.59 4.71
C TRP A 50 3.60 -7.61 3.24
N MET A 51 4.71 -6.95 2.86
CA MET A 51 5.16 -6.90 1.45
C MET A 51 5.64 -8.26 0.93
N ASP A 52 5.81 -9.25 1.81
CA ASP A 52 6.06 -10.64 1.42
C ASP A 52 4.78 -11.38 0.97
N ALA A 53 3.63 -10.69 0.93
CA ALA A 53 2.36 -11.28 0.55
C ALA A 53 2.41 -11.83 -0.89
N PRO A 54 2.02 -13.10 -1.13
CA PRO A 54 2.10 -13.70 -2.47
C PRO A 54 1.32 -12.95 -3.55
N TRP A 55 0.21 -12.28 -3.18
CA TRP A 55 -0.65 -11.57 -4.12
C TRP A 55 0.00 -10.31 -4.72
N LEU A 56 1.08 -9.81 -4.14
CA LEU A 56 1.82 -8.67 -4.67
C LEU A 56 2.60 -9.00 -5.95
N ARG A 57 2.84 -10.28 -6.24
CA ARG A 57 3.58 -10.73 -7.44
C ARG A 57 2.91 -10.30 -8.74
N ASP A 58 1.59 -10.13 -8.72
CA ASP A 58 0.78 -9.75 -9.88
C ASP A 58 0.44 -8.25 -9.87
N LYS A 59 1.16 -7.44 -9.09
CA LYS A 59 0.91 -6.00 -8.89
C LYS A 59 2.12 -5.16 -9.28
N ASN A 60 1.86 -3.92 -9.69
CA ASN A 60 2.92 -2.91 -9.82
C ASN A 60 3.16 -2.28 -8.46
N ILE A 61 4.38 -2.39 -7.94
CA ILE A 61 4.73 -1.87 -6.60
C ILE A 61 5.64 -0.66 -6.76
N GLY A 62 5.20 0.48 -6.22
CA GLY A 62 6.02 1.69 -6.09
C GLY A 62 6.31 1.97 -4.62
N TYR A 63 7.48 2.53 -4.32
CA TYR A 63 7.83 3.04 -3.00
C TYR A 63 8.00 4.56 -3.06
N TRP A 64 7.42 5.26 -2.09
CA TRP A 64 7.59 6.70 -1.91
C TRP A 64 7.90 6.98 -0.44
N GLY A 65 9.15 7.38 -0.19
CA GLY A 65 9.64 7.92 1.08
C GLY A 65 10.37 9.22 0.85
#